data_AF-A0A6M2CSA7-F1
#
_entry.id   AF-A0A6M2CSA7-F1
#
_cell.length_a   1.000
_cell.length_b   1.000
_cell.length_c   1.000
_cell.angle_alpha   90.00
_cell.angle_beta   90.00
_cell.angle_gamma   90.00
#
_symmetry.space_group_name_H-M   'P 1'
#
loop_
_entity.id
_entity.type
_entity.pdbx_description
1 polymer ?
#
loop_
_entity_poly.entity_id
_entity_poly.type
_entity_poly.pdbx_seq_one_letter_code
_entity_poly.pdbx_strand_id
1 'polypeptide(L)'
;MLPASVVTLRSSLAAATRLSLIAARCHASLGTQHVQASTTGIKEEVQFPVSATVSEPTPAQMTAVSFEMVCKRVEEGNEVGLPNGAVVAALRKLLTSPQQDSRMMECFAHSILWRSRRMDLMNLCTLLSLHVKHQKDSEMEQRVVEHLRTVIRERLSEARTVKDIVWLLETAEHMGGTEERRKFVLEVQDRALQLVVSFPHSDVRLLVRTLARLKLRPTPLLQALAFYLSKGPKDASPKEIVSLFHAFHSLSFPEPSVLLQLSTAFVEQLSDNTKASLVAACFTGVGQLSWRHCELLESCSSWMVTHRASCRPNDFTACLLALARLQYMPECSDQLFPMLLEELFEDHFSSMPSVWLDIVWSLAALGKVKQTHLDSVLQPHFYTPLLEDSSLAVPSRQKLLNIITVNDLEFSDGPCFPKEMVESIVQQNYKVPEAGALQRSVREALTQLAPLGRYLSQNPSLPYGLTADGELVVDKNAQPILLDSKLEPDHHRIVLVVLDYKDLTLHSQVPTGVNALRMRLLKHLGYKVLQVPYMEYDDKKPALQRVKYLHEKLLQCVAKP
;
A
#
# COMPACT_ATOMS: atom_id res chain seq x y z
N MET A 1 42.15 42.75 -9.19
CA MET A 1 41.49 41.83 -10.15
C MET A 1 41.52 40.43 -9.57
N LEU A 2 40.36 39.93 -9.16
CA LEU A 2 40.14 38.61 -8.54
C LEU A 2 39.76 37.59 -9.62
N PRO A 3 40.21 36.32 -9.54
CA PRO A 3 39.58 35.24 -10.30
C PRO A 3 39.05 34.09 -9.42
N ALA A 4 37.82 33.69 -9.77
CA ALA A 4 37.31 32.31 -9.81
C ALA A 4 37.47 31.40 -8.57
N SER A 5 36.71 31.68 -7.51
CA SER A 5 36.45 30.70 -6.44
C SER A 5 35.06 30.89 -5.80
N VAL A 6 33.99 30.93 -6.63
CA VAL A 6 32.60 30.99 -6.13
C VAL A 6 31.60 30.11 -6.93
N VAL A 7 32.04 29.34 -7.94
CA VAL A 7 31.12 28.57 -8.80
C VAL A 7 30.96 27.08 -8.41
N THR A 8 31.79 26.54 -7.53
CA THR A 8 31.80 25.11 -7.19
C THR A 8 31.03 24.71 -5.92
N LEU A 9 30.37 25.65 -5.23
CA LEU A 9 29.59 25.38 -4.01
C LEU A 9 28.06 25.38 -4.22
N ARG A 10 27.57 25.55 -5.46
CA ARG A 10 26.14 25.45 -5.80
C ARG A 10 25.73 24.09 -6.40
N SER A 11 26.66 23.21 -6.74
CA SER A 11 26.38 21.88 -7.29
C SER A 11 26.22 20.77 -6.24
N SER A 12 26.64 21.00 -4.99
CA SER A 12 26.56 20.00 -3.91
C SER A 12 25.24 20.02 -3.11
N LEU A 13 24.50 21.13 -3.10
CA LEU A 13 23.16 21.18 -2.46
C LEU A 13 22.04 20.62 -3.35
N ALA A 14 22.21 20.62 -4.67
CA ALA A 14 21.26 20.05 -5.63
C ALA A 14 21.34 18.51 -5.72
N ALA A 15 22.45 17.91 -5.27
CA ALA A 15 22.61 16.46 -5.21
C ALA A 15 21.93 15.84 -3.97
N ALA A 16 21.92 16.56 -2.83
CA ALA A 16 21.26 16.12 -1.60
C ALA A 16 19.72 16.12 -1.69
N THR A 17 19.13 17.01 -2.49
CA THR A 17 17.67 17.06 -2.75
C THR A 17 17.20 16.09 -3.82
N ARG A 18 18.10 15.53 -4.64
CA ARG A 18 17.75 14.43 -5.58
C ARG A 18 17.73 13.06 -4.90
N LEU A 19 18.52 12.84 -3.84
CA LEU A 19 18.54 11.57 -3.09
C LEU A 19 17.27 11.33 -2.26
N SER A 20 16.63 12.39 -1.73
CA SER A 20 15.34 12.27 -1.03
C SER A 20 14.14 12.07 -1.95
N LEU A 21 14.25 12.45 -3.23
CA LEU A 21 13.22 12.28 -4.26
C LEU A 21 13.31 10.93 -5.00
N ILE A 22 14.49 10.30 -5.02
CA ILE A 22 14.67 8.96 -5.62
C ILE A 22 14.21 7.84 -4.66
N ALA A 23 14.38 8.01 -3.34
CA ALA A 23 13.87 7.06 -2.35
C ALA A 23 12.32 6.96 -2.33
N ALA A 24 11.61 8.01 -2.77
CA ALA A 24 10.16 8.01 -2.91
C ALA A 24 9.65 7.39 -4.22
N ARG A 25 10.52 7.15 -5.21
CA ARG A 25 10.16 6.58 -6.53
C ARG A 25 10.48 5.09 -6.69
N CYS A 26 11.30 4.50 -5.82
CA CYS A 26 11.65 3.06 -5.90
C CYS A 26 10.68 2.10 -5.19
N HIS A 27 9.56 2.58 -4.62
CA HIS A 27 8.53 1.72 -4.02
C HIS A 27 7.34 1.40 -4.94
N ALA A 28 7.38 1.82 -6.21
CA ALA A 28 6.41 1.44 -7.23
C ALA A 28 6.85 0.15 -7.96
N SER A 29 6.87 -0.98 -7.26
CA SER A 29 7.01 -2.31 -7.90
C SER A 29 6.36 -3.47 -7.13
N LEU A 30 5.33 -3.18 -6.34
CA LEU A 30 4.43 -4.21 -5.82
C LEU A 30 3.00 -3.84 -6.23
N GLY A 31 2.43 -4.70 -7.08
CA GLY A 31 1.21 -4.47 -7.84
C GLY A 31 0.04 -3.96 -6.99
N THR A 32 -0.40 -2.75 -7.30
CA THR A 32 -1.74 -2.25 -7.05
C THR A 32 -2.28 -1.82 -8.41
N GLN A 33 -3.02 -2.71 -9.08
CA GLN A 33 -3.79 -2.30 -10.25
C GLN A 33 -4.99 -1.51 -9.76
N HIS A 34 -4.94 -0.20 -9.96
CA HIS A 34 -6.13 0.61 -10.15
C HIS A 34 -6.71 0.25 -11.52
N VAL A 35 -7.88 -0.36 -11.54
CA VAL A 35 -8.72 -0.45 -12.75
C VAL A 35 -9.24 0.97 -13.03
N GLN A 36 -8.71 1.60 -14.08
CA GLN A 36 -9.42 2.69 -14.77
C GLN A 36 -10.07 2.07 -16.00
N ALA A 37 -11.33 1.66 -15.86
CA ALA A 37 -12.17 1.30 -17.00
C ALA A 37 -12.85 2.57 -17.52
N SER A 38 -12.61 2.86 -18.80
CA SER A 38 -13.37 3.80 -19.60
C SER A 38 -14.85 3.41 -19.64
N THR A 39 -15.69 4.43 -19.48
CA THR A 39 -17.16 4.41 -19.52
C THR A 39 -17.73 3.65 -20.72
N THR A 40 -18.59 2.65 -20.46
CA THR A 40 -19.95 2.51 -21.01
C THR A 40 -20.62 1.23 -20.48
N GLY A 41 -21.82 1.38 -19.89
CA GLY A 41 -22.81 0.29 -19.82
C GLY A 41 -22.82 -0.62 -18.57
N ILE A 42 -23.80 -0.37 -17.71
CA ILE A 42 -24.46 -1.31 -16.78
C ILE A 42 -23.67 -1.67 -15.49
N LYS A 43 -23.97 -0.89 -14.45
CA LYS A 43 -23.52 -1.03 -13.06
C LYS A 43 -24.40 -2.03 -12.29
N GLU A 44 -23.81 -3.11 -11.82
CA GLU A 44 -24.20 -3.75 -10.55
C GLU A 44 -22.93 -4.13 -9.77
N GLU A 45 -22.26 -3.13 -9.21
CA GLU A 45 -21.26 -3.33 -8.16
C GLU A 45 -21.96 -3.43 -6.81
N VAL A 46 -21.62 -4.48 -6.06
CA VAL A 46 -21.96 -4.62 -4.65
C VAL A 46 -21.30 -3.47 -3.88
N GLN A 47 -22.10 -2.46 -3.56
CA GLN A 47 -21.73 -1.34 -2.69
C GLN A 47 -21.45 -1.85 -1.26
N PHE A 48 -20.19 -1.79 -0.84
CA PHE A 48 -19.91 -1.53 0.57
C PHE A 48 -20.19 -0.04 0.83
N PRO A 49 -20.91 0.33 1.90
CA PRO A 49 -21.23 1.72 2.16
C PRO A 49 -19.96 2.45 2.59
N VAL A 50 -19.21 2.95 1.61
CA VAL A 50 -18.24 4.04 1.77
C VAL A 50 -19.06 5.34 1.73
N SER A 51 -19.87 5.52 2.76
CA SER A 51 -20.48 6.79 3.09
C SER A 51 -20.65 6.83 4.60
N ALA A 52 -19.53 7.05 5.28
CA ALA A 52 -19.55 8.11 6.26
C ALA A 52 -18.97 9.34 5.54
N THR A 53 -19.76 9.89 4.61
CA THR A 53 -19.96 11.34 4.69
C THR A 53 -20.14 11.63 6.18
N VAL A 54 -19.38 12.58 6.72
CA VAL A 54 -19.85 13.25 7.93
C VAL A 54 -21.31 13.51 7.63
N SER A 55 -22.21 12.82 8.33
CA SER A 55 -23.63 12.98 8.10
C SER A 55 -23.83 14.48 8.07
N GLU A 56 -24.25 15.00 6.92
CA GLU A 56 -24.80 16.34 6.89
C GLU A 56 -25.73 16.39 8.09
N PRO A 57 -25.63 17.42 8.95
CA PRO A 57 -26.69 17.58 9.94
C PRO A 57 -27.98 17.65 9.11
N THR A 58 -28.73 16.54 9.09
CA THR A 58 -30.14 16.57 8.74
C THR A 58 -30.67 17.66 9.63
N PRO A 59 -31.29 18.72 9.07
CA PRO A 59 -31.51 19.95 9.79
C PRO A 59 -32.33 19.61 11.04
N ALA A 60 -31.64 19.53 12.17
CA ALA A 60 -32.25 19.55 13.47
C ALA A 60 -32.99 20.87 13.46
N GLN A 61 -34.31 20.77 13.43
CA GLN A 61 -35.31 21.82 13.32
C GLN A 61 -34.81 23.15 13.91
N MET A 62 -34.19 23.97 13.08
CA MET A 62 -33.79 25.32 13.41
C MET A 62 -34.18 26.19 12.21
N THR A 63 -35.40 26.72 12.30
CA THR A 63 -35.96 27.84 11.52
C THR A 63 -35.40 27.95 10.11
N ALA A 64 -36.07 27.31 9.14
CA ALA A 64 -35.74 27.42 7.73
C ALA A 64 -35.84 28.88 7.26
N VAL A 65 -34.71 29.59 7.28
CA VAL A 65 -34.57 30.88 6.61
C VAL A 65 -34.58 30.58 5.11
N SER A 66 -35.56 31.10 4.37
CA SER A 66 -35.68 30.87 2.94
C SER A 66 -34.47 31.45 2.20
N PHE A 67 -34.02 30.75 1.15
CA PHE A 67 -32.89 31.17 0.30
C PHE A 67 -33.05 32.62 -0.20
N GLU A 68 -34.27 32.97 -0.62
CA GLU A 68 -34.62 34.32 -1.07
C GLU A 68 -34.52 35.38 0.03
N MET A 69 -34.82 35.02 1.29
CA MET A 69 -34.69 35.93 2.43
C MET A 69 -33.22 36.19 2.79
N VAL A 70 -32.33 35.20 2.59
CA VAL A 70 -30.89 35.37 2.79
C VAL A 70 -30.30 36.26 1.68
N CYS A 71 -30.67 36.03 0.41
CA CYS A 71 -30.20 36.85 -0.71
C CYS A 71 -30.63 38.31 -0.55
N LYS A 72 -31.91 38.59 -0.26
CA LYS A 72 -32.41 39.96 -0.05
C LYS A 72 -31.70 40.69 1.10
N ARG A 73 -31.47 40.00 2.22
CA ARG A 73 -30.79 40.63 3.37
C ARG A 73 -29.31 40.92 3.14
N VAL A 74 -28.64 40.09 2.36
CA VAL A 74 -27.23 40.33 1.95
C VAL A 74 -27.15 41.48 0.95
N GLU A 75 -28.12 41.61 0.04
CA GLU A 75 -28.22 42.76 -0.87
C GLU A 75 -28.56 44.09 -0.17
N GLU A 76 -29.41 44.02 0.87
CA GLU A 76 -29.80 45.18 1.70
C GLU A 76 -28.73 45.58 2.74
N GLY A 77 -27.66 44.79 2.91
CA GLY A 77 -26.60 45.01 3.89
C GLY A 77 -27.04 44.79 5.36
N ASN A 78 -28.26 44.30 5.60
CA ASN A 78 -28.79 44.04 6.94
C ASN A 78 -28.54 42.60 7.36
N GLU A 79 -27.31 42.39 7.77
CA GLU A 79 -26.72 41.07 7.98
C GLU A 79 -26.75 40.58 9.44
N VAL A 80 -27.29 41.39 10.35
CA VAL A 80 -27.32 41.13 11.79
C VAL A 80 -28.29 39.96 12.10
N GLY A 81 -27.78 38.91 12.76
CA GLY A 81 -28.58 37.76 13.19
C GLY A 81 -28.69 36.59 12.19
N LEU A 82 -28.11 36.69 11.00
CA LEU A 82 -28.07 35.57 10.06
C LEU A 82 -27.04 34.51 10.47
N PRO A 83 -27.42 33.21 10.58
CA PRO A 83 -26.49 32.16 10.93
C PRO A 83 -25.47 31.93 9.81
N ASN A 84 -24.20 31.78 10.17
CA ASN A 84 -23.09 31.59 9.24
C ASN A 84 -23.32 30.40 8.28
N GLY A 85 -23.93 29.31 8.77
CA GLY A 85 -24.29 28.15 7.95
C GLY A 85 -25.33 28.45 6.87
N ALA A 86 -26.27 29.37 7.09
CA ALA A 86 -27.26 29.75 6.09
C ALA A 86 -26.65 30.60 4.97
N VAL A 87 -25.66 31.44 5.30
CA VAL A 87 -24.89 32.21 4.31
C VAL A 87 -24.05 31.28 3.43
N VAL A 88 -23.37 30.29 4.02
CA VAL A 88 -22.60 29.27 3.26
C VAL A 88 -23.53 28.41 2.39
N ALA A 89 -24.70 28.02 2.89
CA ALA A 89 -25.68 27.25 2.13
C ALA A 89 -26.32 28.06 0.99
N ALA A 90 -26.60 29.34 1.21
CA ALA A 90 -27.07 30.24 0.17
C ALA A 90 -25.99 30.45 -0.91
N LEU A 91 -24.75 30.71 -0.51
CA LEU A 91 -23.63 30.81 -1.46
C LEU A 91 -23.48 29.53 -2.29
N ARG A 92 -23.56 28.34 -1.67
CA ARG A 92 -23.51 27.07 -2.38
C ARG A 92 -24.60 26.95 -3.44
N LYS A 93 -25.85 27.32 -3.10
CA LYS A 93 -26.99 27.30 -4.03
C LYS A 93 -26.81 28.30 -5.18
N LEU A 94 -26.31 29.49 -4.88
CA LEU A 94 -26.07 30.56 -5.85
C LEU A 94 -24.94 30.18 -6.82
N LEU A 95 -23.88 29.54 -6.33
CA LEU A 95 -22.77 29.00 -7.15
C LEU A 95 -23.20 27.82 -8.04
N THR A 96 -24.22 27.06 -7.66
CA THR A 96 -24.77 25.95 -8.47
C THR A 96 -25.86 26.39 -9.46
N SER A 97 -26.36 27.63 -9.36
CA SER A 97 -27.38 28.16 -10.25
C SER A 97 -26.76 28.67 -11.56
N PRO A 98 -27.37 28.43 -12.73
CA PRO A 98 -26.85 28.89 -14.02
C PRO A 98 -27.00 30.40 -14.27
N GLN A 99 -27.77 31.11 -13.43
CA GLN A 99 -27.89 32.58 -13.48
C GLN A 99 -26.98 33.19 -12.40
N GLN A 100 -25.78 33.61 -12.80
CA GLN A 100 -24.83 34.32 -11.93
C GLN A 100 -25.12 35.81 -11.97
N ASP A 101 -25.89 36.30 -11.00
CA ASP A 101 -26.05 37.75 -10.81
C ASP A 101 -24.75 38.33 -10.25
N SER A 102 -23.99 39.01 -11.12
CA SER A 102 -22.68 39.61 -10.79
C SER A 102 -22.74 40.53 -9.57
N ARG A 103 -23.83 41.29 -9.39
CA ARG A 103 -24.05 42.16 -8.21
C ARG A 103 -24.29 41.37 -6.93
N MET A 104 -25.05 40.28 -6.99
CA MET A 104 -25.32 39.44 -5.83
C MET A 104 -24.04 38.73 -5.38
N MET A 105 -23.24 38.24 -6.34
CA MET A 105 -21.91 37.67 -6.08
C MET A 105 -20.97 38.65 -5.37
N GLU A 106 -20.95 39.93 -5.80
CA GLU A 106 -20.15 40.96 -5.13
C GLU A 106 -20.64 41.27 -3.71
N CYS A 107 -21.95 41.29 -3.47
CA CYS A 107 -22.51 41.51 -2.13
C CYS A 107 -22.14 40.35 -1.19
N PHE A 108 -22.25 39.10 -1.66
CA PHE A 108 -21.81 37.93 -0.90
C PHE A 108 -20.29 37.93 -0.66
N ALA A 109 -19.48 38.35 -1.64
CA ALA A 109 -18.04 38.50 -1.47
C ALA A 109 -17.69 39.51 -0.36
N HIS A 110 -18.33 40.67 -0.33
CA HIS A 110 -18.14 41.65 0.75
C HIS A 110 -18.64 41.12 2.09
N SER A 111 -19.79 40.46 2.13
CA SER A 111 -20.32 39.79 3.34
C SER A 111 -19.30 38.82 3.93
N ILE A 112 -18.68 37.99 3.08
CA ILE A 112 -17.65 37.03 3.49
C ILE A 112 -16.40 37.73 4.04
N LEU A 113 -15.92 38.78 3.38
CA LEU A 113 -14.76 39.55 3.86
C LEU A 113 -15.00 40.17 5.25
N TRP A 114 -16.21 40.67 5.51
CA TRP A 114 -16.58 41.24 6.81
C TRP A 114 -16.80 40.17 7.89
N ARG A 115 -17.40 39.03 7.53
CA ARG A 115 -17.73 37.94 8.47
C ARG A 115 -16.58 36.99 8.75
N SER A 116 -15.57 36.90 7.88
CA SER A 116 -14.45 35.93 7.96
C SER A 116 -13.82 35.85 9.36
N ARG A 117 -13.72 36.98 10.06
CA ARG A 117 -13.16 37.10 11.42
C ARG A 117 -14.01 36.44 12.52
N ARG A 118 -15.32 36.30 12.31
CA ARG A 118 -16.29 35.78 13.31
C ARG A 118 -16.82 34.39 12.95
N MET A 119 -16.43 33.84 11.80
CA MET A 119 -16.83 32.50 11.39
C MET A 119 -15.98 31.43 12.07
N ASP A 120 -16.53 30.24 12.25
CA ASP A 120 -15.84 29.03 12.64
C ASP A 120 -14.92 28.52 11.52
N LEU A 121 -13.86 27.80 11.91
CA LEU A 121 -12.86 27.25 10.97
C LEU A 121 -13.51 26.33 9.92
N MET A 122 -14.50 25.53 10.30
CA MET A 122 -15.24 24.67 9.38
C MET A 122 -15.93 25.45 8.26
N ASN A 123 -16.66 26.52 8.59
CA ASN A 123 -17.30 27.37 7.58
C ASN A 123 -16.29 28.13 6.73
N LEU A 124 -15.16 28.59 7.29
CA LEU A 124 -14.07 29.22 6.52
C LEU A 124 -13.45 28.25 5.51
N CYS A 125 -13.15 27.03 5.94
CA CYS A 125 -12.65 25.94 5.09
C CYS A 125 -13.63 25.61 3.96
N THR A 126 -14.92 25.52 4.29
CA THR A 126 -15.98 25.26 3.31
C THR A 126 -16.07 26.38 2.28
N LEU A 127 -16.05 27.65 2.70
CA LEU A 127 -16.07 28.81 1.81
C LEU A 127 -14.86 28.83 0.86
N LEU A 128 -13.66 28.60 1.38
CA LEU A 128 -12.45 28.54 0.55
C LEU A 128 -12.55 27.44 -0.50
N SER A 129 -13.05 26.25 -0.11
CA SER A 129 -13.24 25.14 -1.06
C SER A 129 -14.27 25.45 -2.15
N LEU A 130 -15.33 26.20 -1.83
CA LEU A 130 -16.38 26.57 -2.78
C LEU A 130 -15.90 27.62 -3.79
N HIS A 131 -15.23 28.68 -3.33
CA HIS A 131 -14.70 29.71 -4.23
C HIS A 131 -13.61 29.16 -5.16
N VAL A 132 -12.72 28.30 -4.67
CA VAL A 132 -11.67 27.71 -5.52
C VAL A 132 -12.24 26.75 -6.58
N LYS A 133 -13.37 26.09 -6.31
CA LYS A 133 -14.00 25.14 -7.25
C LYS A 133 -14.82 25.82 -8.34
N HIS A 134 -15.54 26.90 -8.02
CA HIS A 134 -16.55 27.45 -8.91
C HIS A 134 -16.16 28.78 -9.58
N GLN A 135 -15.08 29.43 -9.16
CA GLN A 135 -14.84 30.84 -9.48
C GLN A 135 -13.35 31.16 -9.69
N LYS A 136 -12.95 31.33 -10.96
CA LYS A 136 -11.55 31.61 -11.34
C LYS A 136 -11.31 33.00 -11.96
N ASP A 137 -12.36 33.73 -12.31
CA ASP A 137 -12.25 34.80 -13.31
C ASP A 137 -12.48 36.23 -12.79
N SER A 138 -13.05 36.44 -11.59
CA SER A 138 -13.26 37.79 -11.02
C SER A 138 -12.12 38.24 -10.08
N GLU A 139 -11.62 39.48 -10.26
CA GLU A 139 -10.60 40.09 -9.38
C GLU A 139 -11.05 40.14 -7.90
N MET A 140 -12.34 40.35 -7.66
CA MET A 140 -12.89 40.41 -6.29
C MET A 140 -12.88 39.02 -5.62
N GLU A 141 -13.10 37.95 -6.38
CA GLU A 141 -13.07 36.58 -5.87
C GLU A 141 -11.64 36.14 -5.56
N GLN A 142 -10.65 36.54 -6.38
CA GLN A 142 -9.24 36.34 -6.07
C GLN A 142 -8.84 37.04 -4.76
N ARG A 143 -9.36 38.25 -4.52
CA ARG A 143 -9.17 38.96 -3.24
C ARG A 143 -9.82 38.23 -2.07
N VAL A 144 -11.02 37.68 -2.24
CA VAL A 144 -11.70 36.86 -1.21
C VAL A 144 -10.91 35.60 -0.90
N VAL A 145 -10.41 34.89 -1.91
CA VAL A 145 -9.60 33.67 -1.73
C VAL A 145 -8.32 33.98 -0.96
N GLU A 146 -7.60 35.04 -1.32
CA GLU A 146 -6.37 35.42 -0.63
C GLU A 146 -6.63 35.90 0.82
N HIS A 147 -7.74 36.62 1.02
CA HIS A 147 -8.18 37.00 2.36
C HIS A 147 -8.56 35.76 3.22
N LEU A 148 -9.27 34.79 2.64
CA LEU A 148 -9.62 33.56 3.35
C LEU A 148 -8.37 32.72 3.69
N ARG A 149 -7.40 32.64 2.79
CA ARG A 149 -6.12 31.95 3.05
C ARG A 149 -5.36 32.57 4.21
N THR A 150 -5.28 33.91 4.25
CA THR A 150 -4.60 34.63 5.32
C THR A 150 -5.32 34.46 6.66
N VAL A 151 -6.64 34.64 6.70
CA VAL A 151 -7.45 34.45 7.91
C VAL A 151 -7.37 33.01 8.45
N ILE A 152 -7.43 31.99 7.58
CA ILE A 152 -7.30 30.59 8.00
C ILE A 152 -5.92 30.30 8.61
N ARG A 153 -4.85 30.88 8.02
CA ARG A 153 -3.49 30.69 8.53
C ARG A 153 -3.27 31.36 9.88
N GLU A 154 -3.75 32.59 10.07
CA GLU A 154 -3.65 33.31 11.36
C GLU A 154 -4.43 32.60 12.47
N ARG A 155 -5.57 32.02 12.13
CA ARG A 155 -6.48 31.34 13.08
C ARG A 155 -6.21 29.85 13.26
N LEU A 156 -5.13 29.33 12.68
CA LEU A 156 -4.72 27.93 12.85
C LEU A 156 -4.49 27.57 14.32
N SER A 157 -4.02 28.53 15.13
CA SER A 157 -3.83 28.35 16.57
C SER A 157 -5.13 28.13 17.36
N GLU A 158 -6.27 28.56 16.82
CA GLU A 158 -7.59 28.37 17.43
C GLU A 158 -8.12 26.94 17.28
N ALA A 159 -7.54 26.14 16.37
CA ALA A 159 -7.91 24.74 16.21
C ALA A 159 -7.66 23.98 17.51
N ARG A 160 -8.70 23.31 18.02
CA ARG A 160 -8.67 22.54 19.27
C ARG A 160 -9.20 21.13 19.11
N THR A 161 -10.04 20.87 18.10
CA THR A 161 -10.65 19.56 17.89
C THR A 161 -10.03 18.83 16.69
N VAL A 162 -10.14 17.50 16.66
CA VAL A 162 -9.70 16.73 15.48
C VAL A 162 -10.50 17.09 14.24
N LYS A 163 -11.77 17.45 14.38
CA LYS A 163 -12.59 17.89 13.24
C LYS A 163 -11.99 19.13 12.59
N ASP A 164 -11.53 20.10 13.38
CA ASP A 164 -10.86 21.30 12.85
C ASP A 164 -9.60 20.93 12.09
N ILE A 165 -8.77 20.04 12.65
CA ILE A 165 -7.55 19.55 12.00
C ILE A 165 -7.87 18.83 10.69
N VAL A 166 -8.89 17.97 10.66
CA VAL A 166 -9.33 17.27 9.45
C VAL A 166 -9.77 18.26 8.38
N TRP A 167 -10.61 19.24 8.73
CA TRP A 167 -11.05 20.28 7.79
C TRP A 167 -9.89 21.11 7.25
N LEU A 168 -8.92 21.48 8.10
CA LEU A 168 -7.72 22.22 7.69
C LEU A 168 -6.86 21.40 6.73
N LEU A 169 -6.66 20.10 7.01
CA LEU A 169 -5.91 19.20 6.13
C LEU A 169 -6.59 18.98 4.78
N GLU A 170 -7.92 18.82 4.75
CA GLU A 170 -8.69 18.71 3.50
C GLU A 170 -8.65 19.99 2.68
N THR A 171 -8.66 21.14 3.35
CA THR A 171 -8.64 22.47 2.72
C THR A 171 -7.24 22.83 2.20
N ALA A 172 -6.20 22.10 2.60
CA ALA A 172 -4.82 22.39 2.22
C ALA A 172 -4.60 22.41 0.69
N GLU A 173 -5.37 21.64 -0.08
CA GLU A 173 -5.29 21.68 -1.55
C GLU A 173 -5.58 23.07 -2.13
N HIS A 174 -6.39 23.86 -1.42
CA HIS A 174 -6.87 25.18 -1.83
C HIS A 174 -5.99 26.36 -1.35
N MET A 175 -4.92 26.07 -0.59
CA MET A 175 -4.08 27.07 0.10
C MET A 175 -2.97 27.71 -0.77
N GLY A 176 -3.08 27.64 -2.09
CA GLY A 176 -2.18 28.34 -3.02
C GLY A 176 -1.14 27.44 -3.69
N GLY A 177 0.06 27.97 -3.90
CA GLY A 177 1.14 27.29 -4.60
C GLY A 177 1.69 26.06 -3.85
N THR A 178 2.49 25.24 -4.54
CA THR A 178 3.04 24.00 -3.97
C THR A 178 3.83 24.21 -2.67
N GLU A 179 4.61 25.28 -2.58
CA GLU A 179 5.40 25.62 -1.38
C GLU A 179 4.52 26.10 -0.22
N GLU A 180 3.54 26.97 -0.49
CA GLU A 180 2.62 27.50 0.51
C GLU A 180 1.73 26.39 1.08
N ARG A 181 1.25 25.50 0.21
CA ARG A 181 0.54 24.28 0.60
C ARG A 181 1.39 23.43 1.52
N ARG A 182 2.66 23.16 1.16
CA ARG A 182 3.55 22.32 1.97
C ARG A 182 3.78 22.93 3.35
N LYS A 183 4.04 24.25 3.41
CA LYS A 183 4.23 24.97 4.67
C LYS A 183 2.97 24.92 5.54
N PHE A 184 1.81 25.18 4.96
CA PHE A 184 0.54 25.11 5.70
C PHE A 184 0.24 23.70 6.22
N VAL A 185 0.45 22.67 5.41
CA VAL A 185 0.30 21.27 5.85
C VAL A 185 1.22 20.96 7.03
N LEU A 186 2.46 21.46 7.01
CA LEU A 186 3.39 21.29 8.13
C LEU A 186 2.90 22.01 9.40
N GLU A 187 2.45 23.26 9.28
CA GLU A 187 1.89 24.03 10.40
C GLU A 187 0.67 23.32 11.03
N VAL A 188 -0.23 22.77 10.21
CA VAL A 188 -1.39 22.00 10.68
C VAL A 188 -0.95 20.69 11.35
N GLN A 189 0.08 20.02 10.83
CA GLN A 189 0.64 18.79 11.42
C GLN A 189 1.31 19.06 12.76
N ASP A 190 2.07 20.15 12.91
CA ASP A 190 2.67 20.57 14.17
C ASP A 190 1.60 20.91 15.21
N ARG A 191 0.53 21.59 14.78
CA ARG A 191 -0.62 21.85 15.65
C ARG A 191 -1.33 20.57 16.06
N ALA A 192 -1.52 19.63 15.14
CA ALA A 192 -2.09 18.32 15.45
C ALA A 192 -1.22 17.59 16.48
N LEU A 193 0.10 17.60 16.31
CA LEU A 193 1.07 16.96 17.21
C LEU A 193 0.97 17.49 18.65
N GLN A 194 0.83 18.81 18.82
CA GLN A 194 0.64 19.43 20.14
C GLN A 194 -0.66 18.97 20.83
N LEU A 195 -1.70 18.70 20.05
CA LEU A 195 -3.03 18.35 20.55
C LEU A 195 -3.24 16.84 20.73
N VAL A 196 -2.39 15.97 20.16
CA VAL A 196 -2.57 14.51 20.20
C VAL A 196 -2.79 13.99 21.62
N VAL A 197 -2.08 14.54 22.60
CA VAL A 197 -2.18 14.13 24.02
C VAL A 197 -3.60 14.30 24.58
N SER A 198 -4.33 15.30 24.08
CA SER A 198 -5.68 15.63 24.54
C SER A 198 -6.79 14.90 23.78
N PHE A 199 -6.46 14.24 22.66
CA PHE A 199 -7.47 13.61 21.83
C PHE A 199 -7.94 12.27 22.39
N PRO A 200 -9.25 11.97 22.35
CA PRO A 200 -9.75 10.65 22.68
C PRO A 200 -9.30 9.62 21.62
N HIS A 201 -9.29 8.34 21.98
CA HIS A 201 -8.85 7.27 21.07
C HIS A 201 -9.68 7.23 19.76
N SER A 202 -10.98 7.58 19.80
CA SER A 202 -11.83 7.69 18.60
C SER A 202 -11.31 8.71 17.59
N ASP A 203 -10.83 9.83 18.10
CA ASP A 203 -10.38 10.96 17.31
C ASP A 203 -8.98 10.70 16.74
N VAL A 204 -8.12 10.03 17.51
CA VAL A 204 -6.83 9.49 17.03
C VAL A 204 -7.05 8.54 15.84
N ARG A 205 -8.01 7.61 15.93
CA ARG A 205 -8.37 6.70 14.83
C ARG A 205 -8.88 7.47 13.60
N LEU A 206 -9.74 8.48 13.80
CA LEU A 206 -10.22 9.34 12.72
C LEU A 206 -9.07 10.07 12.01
N LEU A 207 -8.14 10.64 12.78
CA LEU A 207 -7.00 11.38 12.24
C LEU A 207 -6.10 10.48 11.38
N VAL A 208 -5.79 9.26 11.83
CA VAL A 208 -4.99 8.30 11.04
C VAL A 208 -5.68 7.95 9.72
N ARG A 209 -6.98 7.71 9.72
CA ARG A 209 -7.75 7.43 8.48
C ARG A 209 -7.76 8.63 7.54
N THR A 210 -7.87 9.85 8.07
CA THR A 210 -7.80 11.07 7.27
C THR A 210 -6.41 11.23 6.64
N LEU A 211 -5.34 11.04 7.41
CA LEU A 211 -3.97 11.10 6.89
C LEU A 211 -3.76 10.08 5.77
N ALA A 212 -4.28 8.86 5.93
CA ALA A 212 -4.21 7.82 4.91
C ALA A 212 -4.95 8.21 3.63
N ARG A 213 -6.17 8.74 3.74
CA ARG A 213 -6.96 9.23 2.60
C ARG A 213 -6.26 10.36 1.86
N LEU A 214 -5.65 11.30 2.60
CA LEU A 214 -4.88 12.41 2.03
C LEU A 214 -3.46 12.01 1.60
N LYS A 215 -3.05 10.75 1.80
CA LYS A 215 -1.70 10.21 1.53
C LYS A 215 -0.59 11.05 2.15
N LEU A 216 -0.84 11.60 3.34
CA LEU A 216 0.12 12.42 4.10
C LEU A 216 0.88 11.54 5.08
N ARG A 217 2.22 11.59 5.05
CA ARG A 217 3.10 10.79 5.92
C ARG A 217 3.93 11.65 6.88
N PRO A 218 3.32 12.35 7.86
CA PRO A 218 4.05 13.05 8.90
C PRO A 218 4.60 12.08 9.94
N THR A 219 5.84 11.61 9.77
CA THR A 219 6.44 10.59 10.63
C THR A 219 6.36 10.90 12.14
N PRO A 220 6.68 12.12 12.63
CA PRO A 220 6.60 12.41 14.06
C PRO A 220 5.16 12.32 14.61
N LEU A 221 4.19 12.81 13.84
CA LEU A 221 2.77 12.73 14.20
C LEU A 221 2.29 11.27 14.16
N LEU A 222 2.66 10.50 13.15
CA LEU A 222 2.30 9.08 13.05
C LEU A 222 2.87 8.26 14.20
N GLN A 223 4.11 8.52 14.61
CA GLN A 223 4.72 7.89 15.79
C GLN A 223 3.95 8.21 17.07
N ALA A 224 3.58 9.48 17.27
CA ALA A 224 2.76 9.88 18.42
C ALA A 224 1.40 9.18 18.38
N LEU A 225 0.68 9.24 17.25
CA LEU A 225 -0.63 8.59 17.09
C LEU A 225 -0.54 7.07 17.31
N ALA A 226 0.50 6.42 16.79
CA ALA A 226 0.71 4.98 16.97
C ALA A 226 0.95 4.63 18.45
N PHE A 227 1.71 5.44 19.19
CA PHE A 227 1.90 5.25 20.62
C PHE A 227 0.57 5.28 21.39
N TYR A 228 -0.33 6.23 21.09
CA TYR A 228 -1.64 6.27 21.73
C TYR A 228 -2.57 5.13 21.28
N LEU A 229 -2.51 4.73 20.01
CA LEU A 229 -3.29 3.57 19.52
C LEU A 229 -2.86 2.25 20.16
N SER A 230 -1.57 2.08 20.45
CA SER A 230 -1.04 0.87 21.10
C SER A 230 -1.57 0.66 22.53
N LYS A 231 -2.16 1.69 23.15
CA LYS A 231 -2.63 1.65 24.55
C LYS A 231 -4.11 1.27 24.71
N GLY A 232 -4.92 1.26 23.66
CA GLY A 232 -6.36 1.06 23.83
C GLY A 232 -7.19 0.99 22.56
N PRO A 233 -7.21 -0.16 21.86
CA PRO A 233 -8.17 -0.42 20.79
C PRO A 233 -9.52 -0.97 21.30
N LYS A 234 -9.73 -1.11 22.61
CA LYS A 234 -10.85 -1.89 23.19
C LYS A 234 -12.25 -1.42 22.76
N ASP A 235 -12.41 -0.13 22.49
CA ASP A 235 -13.71 0.44 22.05
C ASP A 235 -13.84 0.51 20.51
N ALA A 236 -12.85 0.05 19.75
CA ALA A 236 -12.88 0.12 18.29
C ALA A 236 -13.76 -0.99 17.72
N SER A 237 -14.72 -0.64 16.86
CA SER A 237 -15.54 -1.63 16.17
C SER A 237 -14.71 -2.46 15.18
N PRO A 238 -15.13 -3.69 14.82
CA PRO A 238 -14.37 -4.52 13.88
C PRO A 238 -14.16 -3.85 12.51
N LYS A 239 -15.14 -3.04 12.07
CA LYS A 239 -15.05 -2.22 10.84
C LYS A 239 -13.96 -1.15 10.94
N GLU A 240 -13.86 -0.49 12.10
CA GLU A 240 -12.80 0.50 12.33
C GLU A 240 -11.43 -0.16 12.34
N ILE A 241 -11.29 -1.34 12.96
CA ILE A 241 -10.03 -2.09 12.99
C ILE A 241 -9.54 -2.42 11.58
N VAL A 242 -10.42 -2.97 10.72
CA VAL A 242 -10.07 -3.26 9.32
C VAL A 242 -9.71 -1.99 8.54
N SER A 243 -10.43 -0.88 8.78
CA SER A 243 -10.10 0.40 8.16
C SER A 243 -8.73 0.94 8.59
N LEU A 244 -8.28 0.64 9.82
CA LEU A 244 -6.96 1.01 10.32
C LEU A 244 -5.86 0.16 9.68
N PHE A 245 -6.07 -1.16 9.49
CA PHE A 245 -5.13 -1.99 8.73
C PHE A 245 -4.89 -1.40 7.33
N HIS A 246 -5.96 -1.06 6.63
CA HIS A 246 -5.86 -0.42 5.32
C HIS A 246 -5.20 0.97 5.40
N ALA A 247 -5.49 1.77 6.43
CA ALA A 247 -4.87 3.08 6.62
C ALA A 247 -3.35 2.99 6.82
N PHE A 248 -2.87 2.08 7.67
CA PHE A 248 -1.44 1.86 7.90
C PHE A 248 -0.73 1.33 6.66
N HIS A 249 -1.40 0.49 5.85
CA HIS A 249 -0.88 0.05 4.56
C HIS A 249 -0.72 1.24 3.61
N SER A 250 -1.79 2.05 3.44
CA SER A 250 -1.78 3.22 2.56
C SER A 250 -0.74 4.27 2.97
N LEU A 251 -0.43 4.38 4.26
CA LEU A 251 0.59 5.28 4.80
C LEU A 251 2.02 4.72 4.69
N SER A 252 2.17 3.45 4.31
CA SER A 252 3.45 2.72 4.34
C SER A 252 4.14 2.85 5.71
N PHE A 253 3.34 2.76 6.79
CA PHE A 253 3.80 2.89 8.17
C PHE A 253 3.23 1.74 9.03
N PRO A 254 3.67 0.50 8.80
CA PRO A 254 3.24 -0.61 9.64
C PRO A 254 3.94 -0.54 11.00
N GLU A 255 3.19 -0.27 12.06
CA GLU A 255 3.73 -0.26 13.43
C GLU A 255 3.35 -1.57 14.16
N PRO A 256 4.30 -2.47 14.45
CA PRO A 256 4.00 -3.82 14.96
C PRO A 256 3.21 -3.82 16.28
N SER A 257 3.50 -2.87 17.17
CA SER A 257 2.82 -2.74 18.47
C SER A 257 1.32 -2.45 18.30
N VAL A 258 0.97 -1.55 17.38
CA VAL A 258 -0.43 -1.22 17.05
C VAL A 258 -1.10 -2.37 16.31
N LEU A 259 -0.43 -2.97 15.33
CA LEU A 259 -0.99 -4.08 14.56
C LEU A 259 -1.32 -5.28 15.43
N LEU A 260 -0.48 -5.58 16.43
CA LEU A 260 -0.74 -6.63 17.41
C LEU A 260 -2.01 -6.34 18.22
N GLN A 261 -2.12 -5.14 18.78
CA GLN A 261 -3.27 -4.73 19.59
C GLN A 261 -4.59 -4.69 18.78
N LEU A 262 -4.51 -4.27 17.51
CA LEU A 262 -5.65 -4.33 16.59
C LEU A 262 -6.04 -5.77 16.26
N SER A 263 -5.07 -6.66 16.08
CA SER A 263 -5.31 -8.08 15.79
C SER A 263 -5.99 -8.77 16.97
N THR A 264 -5.49 -8.56 18.20
CA THR A 264 -6.09 -9.12 19.41
C THR A 264 -7.51 -8.62 19.63
N ALA A 265 -7.75 -7.30 19.45
CA ALA A 265 -9.08 -6.73 19.60
C ALA A 265 -10.07 -7.25 18.54
N PHE A 266 -9.60 -7.53 17.31
CA PHE A 266 -10.44 -8.12 16.27
C PHE A 266 -10.84 -9.55 16.62
N VAL A 267 -9.90 -10.36 17.11
CA VAL A 267 -10.17 -11.75 17.53
C VAL A 267 -11.15 -11.80 18.69
N GLU A 268 -10.99 -10.93 19.70
CA GLU A 268 -11.92 -10.83 20.85
C GLU A 268 -13.35 -10.46 20.44
N GLN A 269 -13.53 -9.71 19.35
CA GLN A 269 -14.84 -9.27 18.85
C GLN A 269 -15.39 -10.18 17.74
N LEU A 270 -14.63 -11.18 17.30
CA LEU A 270 -15.04 -12.10 16.26
C LEU A 270 -16.13 -13.01 16.81
N SER A 271 -17.33 -12.86 16.27
CA SER A 271 -18.51 -13.65 16.64
C SER A 271 -19.23 -14.19 15.41
N ASP A 272 -20.14 -15.13 15.59
CA ASP A 272 -20.92 -15.76 14.50
C ASP A 272 -21.73 -14.74 13.68
N ASN A 273 -22.09 -13.59 14.28
CA ASN A 273 -22.84 -12.52 13.61
C ASN A 273 -21.96 -11.61 12.72
N THR A 274 -20.65 -11.86 12.63
CA THR A 274 -19.74 -11.05 11.83
C THR A 274 -20.05 -11.22 10.34
N LYS A 275 -19.97 -10.15 9.55
CA LYS A 275 -20.21 -10.26 8.09
C LYS A 275 -19.00 -10.91 7.41
N ALA A 276 -19.21 -11.88 6.52
CA ALA A 276 -18.14 -12.53 5.75
C ALA A 276 -17.23 -11.52 5.03
N SER A 277 -17.82 -10.48 4.46
CA SER A 277 -17.11 -9.37 3.83
C SER A 277 -16.10 -8.65 4.73
N LEU A 278 -16.39 -8.58 6.04
CA LEU A 278 -15.50 -7.92 6.99
C LEU A 278 -14.28 -8.81 7.29
N VAL A 279 -14.49 -10.12 7.38
CA VAL A 279 -13.40 -11.11 7.54
C VAL A 279 -12.53 -11.14 6.28
N ALA A 280 -13.13 -11.11 5.09
CA ALA A 280 -12.41 -10.98 3.83
C ALA A 280 -11.61 -9.67 3.73
N ALA A 281 -12.19 -8.54 4.16
CA ALA A 281 -11.49 -7.27 4.21
C ALA A 281 -10.34 -7.27 5.25
N CYS A 282 -10.50 -8.00 6.36
CA CYS A 282 -9.43 -8.23 7.33
C CYS A 282 -8.26 -9.00 6.67
N PHE A 283 -8.54 -10.13 6.00
CA PHE A 283 -7.54 -10.89 5.24
C PHE A 283 -6.80 -10.01 4.22
N THR A 284 -7.56 -9.21 3.46
CA THR A 284 -6.98 -8.27 2.49
C THR A 284 -6.04 -7.28 3.17
N GLY A 285 -6.45 -6.65 4.27
CA GLY A 285 -5.65 -5.68 5.00
C GLY A 285 -4.36 -6.27 5.58
N VAL A 286 -4.44 -7.44 6.24
CA VAL A 286 -3.24 -8.08 6.81
C VAL A 286 -2.32 -8.64 5.74
N GLY A 287 -2.86 -9.16 4.64
CA GLY A 287 -2.10 -9.57 3.48
C GLY A 287 -1.31 -8.40 2.89
N GLN A 288 -1.95 -7.26 2.64
CA GLN A 288 -1.32 -6.04 2.12
C GLN A 288 -0.19 -5.51 3.03
N LEU A 289 -0.37 -5.58 4.35
CA LEU A 289 0.65 -5.22 5.34
C LEU A 289 1.78 -6.26 5.45
N SER A 290 1.63 -7.43 4.84
CA SER A 290 2.46 -8.61 5.10
C SER A 290 2.50 -8.96 6.60
N TRP A 291 1.42 -8.71 7.35
CA TRP A 291 1.30 -8.95 8.79
C TRP A 291 0.88 -10.39 9.09
N ARG A 292 1.79 -11.18 9.68
CA ARG A 292 1.56 -12.60 9.98
C ARG A 292 1.32 -12.83 11.47
N HIS A 293 0.09 -12.64 11.92
CA HIS A 293 -0.37 -12.96 13.28
C HIS A 293 -1.16 -14.28 13.28
N CYS A 294 -0.60 -15.33 13.87
CA CYS A 294 -1.12 -16.69 13.75
C CYS A 294 -2.56 -16.81 14.29
N GLU A 295 -2.82 -16.32 15.50
CA GLU A 295 -4.16 -16.42 16.12
C GLU A 295 -5.25 -15.71 15.31
N LEU A 296 -4.90 -14.59 14.67
CA LEU A 296 -5.85 -13.84 13.83
C LEU A 296 -6.18 -14.62 12.56
N LEU A 297 -5.14 -15.16 11.90
CA LEU A 297 -5.32 -15.95 10.68
C LEU A 297 -6.09 -17.24 10.98
N GLU A 298 -5.80 -17.91 12.09
CA GLU A 298 -6.50 -19.14 12.48
C GLU A 298 -7.97 -18.88 12.83
N SER A 299 -8.23 -17.83 13.62
CA SER A 299 -9.60 -17.47 14.02
C SER A 299 -10.45 -17.07 12.81
N CYS A 300 -9.92 -16.25 11.91
CA CYS A 300 -10.62 -15.86 10.68
C CYS A 300 -10.84 -17.05 9.73
N SER A 301 -9.86 -17.95 9.62
CA SER A 301 -9.98 -19.15 8.76
C SER A 301 -11.02 -20.12 9.31
N SER A 302 -10.97 -20.40 10.62
CA SER A 302 -11.95 -21.26 11.31
C SER A 302 -13.37 -20.68 11.23
N TRP A 303 -13.50 -19.35 11.36
CA TRP A 303 -14.78 -18.66 11.20
C TRP A 303 -15.35 -18.83 9.79
N MET A 304 -14.52 -18.69 8.75
CA MET A 304 -14.94 -18.89 7.36
C MET A 304 -15.38 -20.33 7.08
N VAL A 305 -14.72 -21.32 7.68
CA VAL A 305 -15.12 -22.74 7.56
C VAL A 305 -16.50 -22.97 8.16
N THR A 306 -16.75 -22.42 9.34
CA THR A 306 -18.03 -22.55 10.03
C THR A 306 -19.17 -21.83 9.28
N HIS A 307 -18.88 -20.69 8.67
CA HIS A 307 -19.87 -19.82 8.02
C HIS A 307 -19.86 -19.88 6.49
N ARG A 308 -19.47 -21.04 5.91
CA ARG A 308 -19.30 -21.21 4.46
C ARG A 308 -20.45 -20.66 3.61
N ALA A 309 -21.71 -20.86 4.05
CA ALA A 309 -22.91 -20.47 3.31
C ALA A 309 -23.12 -18.95 3.22
N SER A 310 -22.45 -18.18 4.09
CA SER A 310 -22.51 -16.71 4.10
C SER A 310 -21.42 -16.05 3.24
N CYS A 311 -20.41 -16.83 2.84
CA CYS A 311 -19.24 -16.35 2.12
C CYS A 311 -19.50 -16.35 0.60
N ARG A 312 -18.97 -15.34 -0.08
CA ARG A 312 -18.97 -15.24 -1.54
C ARG A 312 -17.64 -15.73 -2.11
N PRO A 313 -17.55 -16.07 -3.40
CA PRO A 313 -16.29 -16.42 -4.05
C PRO A 313 -15.18 -15.37 -3.83
N ASN A 314 -15.52 -14.08 -3.86
CA ASN A 314 -14.55 -13.01 -3.59
C ASN A 314 -14.01 -13.01 -2.14
N ASP A 315 -14.80 -13.47 -1.16
CA ASP A 315 -14.36 -13.58 0.22
C ASP A 315 -13.32 -14.72 0.37
N PHE A 316 -13.57 -15.83 -0.32
CA PHE A 316 -12.62 -16.95 -0.46
C PHE A 316 -11.34 -16.56 -1.18
N THR A 317 -11.44 -15.78 -2.25
CA THR A 317 -10.29 -15.21 -2.95
C THR A 317 -9.44 -14.37 -1.99
N ALA A 318 -10.04 -13.45 -1.24
CA ALA A 318 -9.31 -12.62 -0.28
C ALA A 318 -8.55 -13.45 0.78
N CYS A 319 -9.19 -14.50 1.30
CA CYS A 319 -8.56 -15.45 2.23
C CYS A 319 -7.35 -16.15 1.58
N LEU A 320 -7.53 -16.75 0.41
CA LEU A 320 -6.48 -17.49 -0.29
C LEU A 320 -5.27 -16.60 -0.63
N LEU A 321 -5.51 -15.40 -1.18
CA LEU A 321 -4.44 -14.46 -1.52
C LEU A 321 -3.65 -14.02 -0.27
N ALA A 322 -4.34 -13.79 0.85
CA ALA A 322 -3.70 -13.42 2.11
C ALA A 322 -2.84 -14.55 2.66
N LEU A 323 -3.37 -15.79 2.71
CA LEU A 323 -2.64 -16.97 3.17
C LEU A 323 -1.39 -17.24 2.32
N ALA A 324 -1.51 -17.12 1.00
CA ALA A 324 -0.39 -17.30 0.07
C ALA A 324 0.68 -16.23 0.25
N ARG A 325 0.27 -14.96 0.37
CA ARG A 325 1.20 -13.85 0.57
C ARG A 325 1.94 -13.94 1.90
N LEU A 326 1.25 -14.36 2.96
CA LEU A 326 1.81 -14.52 4.29
C LEU A 326 2.53 -15.85 4.48
N GLN A 327 2.46 -16.79 3.53
CA GLN A 327 3.00 -18.15 3.68
C GLN A 327 2.53 -18.78 4.99
N TYR A 328 1.21 -18.76 5.20
CA TYR A 328 0.55 -19.32 6.37
C TYR A 328 -0.40 -20.45 5.96
N MET A 329 -0.31 -21.56 6.69
CA MET A 329 -1.20 -22.71 6.59
C MET A 329 -2.00 -22.79 7.89
N PRO A 330 -3.32 -22.56 7.85
CA PRO A 330 -4.17 -22.74 9.02
C PRO A 330 -4.25 -24.20 9.46
N GLU A 331 -4.53 -24.45 10.73
CA GLU A 331 -4.77 -25.80 11.26
C GLU A 331 -6.01 -26.43 10.62
N CYS A 332 -7.03 -25.61 10.35
CA CYS A 332 -8.23 -26.01 9.60
C CYS A 332 -8.00 -26.21 8.08
N SER A 333 -6.75 -26.28 7.60
CA SER A 333 -6.42 -26.42 6.17
C SER A 333 -7.08 -27.61 5.48
N ASP A 334 -7.21 -28.75 6.17
CA ASP A 334 -7.84 -29.95 5.61
C ASP A 334 -9.32 -29.76 5.25
N GLN A 335 -10.02 -28.83 5.91
CA GLN A 335 -11.42 -28.48 5.63
C GLN A 335 -11.52 -27.24 4.73
N LEU A 336 -10.62 -26.28 4.93
CA LEU A 336 -10.62 -25.01 4.20
C LEU A 336 -10.27 -25.19 2.72
N PHE A 337 -9.22 -25.95 2.38
CA PHE A 337 -8.80 -26.06 0.98
C PHE A 337 -9.80 -26.79 0.09
N PRO A 338 -10.38 -27.94 0.48
CA PRO A 338 -11.44 -28.56 -0.33
C PRO A 338 -12.59 -27.59 -0.64
N MET A 339 -13.04 -26.83 0.36
CA MET A 339 -14.07 -25.81 0.20
C MET A 339 -13.64 -24.67 -0.73
N LEU A 340 -12.41 -24.15 -0.57
CA LEU A 340 -11.87 -23.12 -1.48
C LEU A 340 -11.86 -23.61 -2.94
N LEU A 341 -11.51 -24.88 -3.16
CA LEU A 341 -11.43 -25.46 -4.50
C LEU A 341 -12.82 -25.78 -5.10
N GLU A 342 -13.85 -25.94 -4.28
CA GLU A 342 -15.24 -26.09 -4.73
C GLU A 342 -15.85 -24.74 -5.16
N GLU A 343 -15.56 -23.67 -4.41
CA GLU A 343 -16.15 -22.34 -4.63
C GLU A 343 -15.38 -21.49 -5.67
N LEU A 344 -14.09 -21.77 -5.87
CA LEU A 344 -13.22 -21.05 -6.80
C LEU A 344 -12.98 -21.86 -8.09
N PHE A 345 -13.79 -21.60 -9.11
CA PHE A 345 -13.63 -22.18 -10.45
C PHE A 345 -13.54 -21.10 -11.52
N GLU A 346 -12.97 -21.46 -12.68
CA GLU A 346 -12.62 -20.54 -13.76
C GLU A 346 -13.80 -19.71 -14.27
N ASP A 347 -14.97 -20.32 -14.45
CA ASP A 347 -16.17 -19.65 -15.00
C ASP A 347 -16.63 -18.45 -14.15
N HIS A 348 -16.37 -18.49 -12.83
CA HIS A 348 -16.67 -17.36 -11.95
C HIS A 348 -15.79 -16.13 -12.22
N PHE A 349 -14.62 -16.32 -12.83
CA PHE A 349 -13.61 -15.28 -13.03
C PHE A 349 -13.29 -15.04 -14.51
N SER A 350 -14.09 -15.55 -15.45
CA SER A 350 -13.84 -15.35 -16.89
C SER A 350 -13.79 -13.88 -17.30
N SER A 351 -14.52 -12.99 -16.61
CA SER A 351 -14.46 -11.54 -16.84
C SER A 351 -13.24 -10.86 -16.20
N MET A 352 -12.48 -11.57 -15.36
CA MET A 352 -11.35 -11.04 -14.58
C MET A 352 -10.14 -12.00 -14.59
N PRO A 353 -9.45 -12.17 -15.75
CA PRO A 353 -8.34 -13.12 -15.87
C PRO A 353 -7.18 -12.86 -14.91
N SER A 354 -6.92 -11.60 -14.55
CA SER A 354 -5.87 -11.25 -13.58
C SER A 354 -6.14 -11.80 -12.18
N VAL A 355 -7.41 -11.84 -11.75
CA VAL A 355 -7.80 -12.40 -10.45
C VAL A 355 -7.67 -13.91 -10.47
N TRP A 356 -8.07 -14.56 -11.57
CA TRP A 356 -7.87 -16.00 -11.74
C TRP A 356 -6.40 -16.40 -11.71
N LEU A 357 -5.55 -15.65 -12.42
CA LEU A 357 -4.09 -15.83 -12.36
C LEU A 357 -3.56 -15.73 -10.93
N ASP A 358 -4.06 -14.77 -10.14
CA ASP A 358 -3.66 -14.57 -8.76
C ASP A 358 -4.11 -15.71 -7.84
N ILE A 359 -5.29 -16.28 -8.08
CA ILE A 359 -5.82 -17.47 -7.38
C ILE A 359 -4.93 -18.68 -7.67
N VAL A 360 -4.69 -19.00 -8.95
CA VAL A 360 -3.87 -20.16 -9.33
C VAL A 360 -2.43 -20.00 -8.86
N TRP A 361 -1.86 -18.80 -8.97
CA TRP A 361 -0.54 -18.51 -8.44
C TRP A 361 -0.49 -18.68 -6.91
N SER A 362 -1.54 -18.30 -6.19
CA SER A 362 -1.61 -18.43 -4.73
C SER A 362 -1.72 -19.90 -4.30
N LEU A 363 -2.52 -20.71 -5.01
CA LEU A 363 -2.55 -22.17 -4.81
C LEU A 363 -1.18 -22.80 -5.09
N ALA A 364 -0.49 -22.37 -6.14
CA ALA A 364 0.85 -22.83 -6.47
C ALA A 364 1.86 -22.45 -5.38
N ALA A 365 1.84 -21.19 -4.91
CA ALA A 365 2.69 -20.70 -3.83
C ALA A 365 2.51 -21.49 -2.52
N LEU A 366 1.30 -21.97 -2.25
CA LEU A 366 0.94 -22.79 -1.09
C LEU A 366 1.14 -24.30 -1.31
N GLY A 367 1.46 -24.75 -2.53
CA GLY A 367 1.62 -26.17 -2.86
C GLY A 367 0.31 -26.96 -2.87
N LYS A 368 -0.83 -26.28 -3.12
CA LYS A 368 -2.18 -26.87 -3.18
C LYS A 368 -2.79 -26.78 -4.59
N VAL A 369 -1.98 -26.47 -5.59
CA VAL A 369 -2.42 -26.42 -6.99
C VAL A 369 -2.72 -27.83 -7.51
N LYS A 370 -3.69 -27.91 -8.42
CA LYS A 370 -4.10 -29.15 -9.11
C LYS A 370 -3.87 -28.96 -10.61
N GLN A 371 -3.74 -30.06 -11.34
CA GLN A 371 -3.52 -30.03 -12.79
C GLN A 371 -4.61 -29.25 -13.52
N THR A 372 -5.89 -29.39 -13.12
CA THR A 372 -7.01 -28.63 -13.69
C THR A 372 -6.83 -27.10 -13.63
N HIS A 373 -6.19 -26.60 -12.56
CA HIS A 373 -5.89 -25.17 -12.43
C HIS A 373 -4.73 -24.74 -13.33
N LEU A 374 -3.71 -25.60 -13.49
CA LEU A 374 -2.61 -25.35 -14.41
C LEU A 374 -3.13 -25.32 -15.85
N ASP A 375 -3.99 -26.28 -16.20
CA ASP A 375 -4.65 -26.35 -17.51
C ASP A 375 -5.40 -25.05 -17.80
N SER A 376 -6.22 -24.53 -16.87
CA SER A 376 -6.96 -23.28 -17.12
C SER A 376 -6.08 -22.08 -17.52
N VAL A 377 -4.91 -21.92 -16.89
CA VAL A 377 -4.05 -20.74 -17.08
C VAL A 377 -3.04 -20.92 -18.22
N LEU A 378 -2.61 -22.17 -18.48
CA LEU A 378 -1.59 -22.48 -19.47
C LEU A 378 -2.15 -22.72 -20.88
N GLN A 379 -3.45 -22.52 -21.09
CA GLN A 379 -4.07 -22.63 -22.40
C GLN A 379 -3.89 -21.35 -23.24
N PRO A 380 -3.73 -21.48 -24.57
CA PRO A 380 -3.49 -20.33 -25.45
C PRO A 380 -4.52 -19.21 -25.34
N HIS A 381 -5.79 -19.56 -25.15
CA HIS A 381 -6.87 -18.58 -25.03
C HIS A 381 -6.74 -17.70 -23.78
N PHE A 382 -6.12 -18.21 -22.70
CA PHE A 382 -5.94 -17.47 -21.46
C PHE A 382 -4.68 -16.60 -21.50
N TYR A 383 -3.53 -17.18 -21.87
CA TYR A 383 -2.26 -16.45 -21.79
C TYR A 383 -2.01 -15.51 -22.98
N THR A 384 -2.59 -15.74 -24.16
CA THR A 384 -2.31 -14.89 -25.34
C THR A 384 -2.81 -13.45 -25.12
N PRO A 385 -4.08 -13.21 -24.71
CA PRO A 385 -4.54 -11.86 -24.37
C PRO A 385 -3.75 -11.24 -23.21
N LEU A 386 -3.35 -12.06 -22.23
CA LEU A 386 -2.58 -11.64 -21.06
C LEU A 386 -1.16 -11.14 -21.44
N LEU A 387 -0.58 -11.64 -22.53
CA LEU A 387 0.77 -11.30 -22.97
C LEU A 387 0.77 -10.17 -24.01
N GLU A 388 -0.26 -10.10 -24.85
CA GLU A 388 -0.45 -9.03 -25.84
C GLU A 388 -0.81 -7.69 -25.20
N ASP A 389 -1.49 -7.71 -24.06
CA ASP A 389 -1.87 -6.50 -23.35
C ASP A 389 -0.63 -5.81 -22.75
N SER A 390 -0.20 -4.73 -23.39
CA SER A 390 0.89 -3.87 -22.92
C SER A 390 0.60 -3.16 -21.59
N SER A 391 -0.66 -3.10 -21.18
CA SER A 391 -1.08 -2.54 -19.88
C SER A 391 -0.86 -3.51 -18.72
N LEU A 392 -0.63 -4.80 -19.02
CA LEU A 392 -0.37 -5.79 -18.00
C LEU A 392 0.99 -5.59 -17.34
N ALA A 393 0.95 -5.55 -16.02
CA ALA A 393 2.10 -5.23 -15.20
C ALA A 393 3.09 -6.41 -15.18
N VAL A 394 4.39 -6.10 -15.14
CA VAL A 394 5.50 -7.07 -14.95
C VAL A 394 5.21 -8.15 -13.88
N PRO A 395 4.57 -7.84 -12.72
CA PRO A 395 4.22 -8.86 -11.73
C PRO A 395 3.31 -9.98 -12.25
N SER A 396 2.36 -9.70 -13.13
CA SER A 396 1.45 -10.73 -13.67
C SER A 396 2.20 -11.69 -14.60
N ARG A 397 3.08 -11.15 -15.47
CA ARG A 397 3.96 -11.99 -16.30
C ARG A 397 4.89 -12.85 -15.45
N GLN A 398 5.42 -12.30 -14.34
CA GLN A 398 6.22 -13.09 -13.41
C GLN A 398 5.40 -14.20 -12.72
N LYS A 399 4.14 -13.94 -12.37
CA LYS A 399 3.23 -14.97 -11.82
C LYS A 399 3.01 -16.09 -12.83
N LEU A 400 2.79 -15.75 -14.11
CA LEU A 400 2.68 -16.75 -15.18
C LEU A 400 3.95 -17.59 -15.31
N LEU A 401 5.13 -16.97 -15.35
CA LEU A 401 6.41 -17.69 -15.38
C LEU A 401 6.58 -18.64 -14.19
N ASN A 402 6.20 -18.20 -12.99
CA ASN A 402 6.24 -19.04 -11.79
C ASN A 402 5.30 -20.25 -11.93
N ILE A 403 4.10 -20.08 -12.49
CA ILE A 403 3.15 -21.19 -12.73
C ILE A 403 3.71 -22.17 -13.76
N ILE A 404 4.29 -21.68 -14.86
CA ILE A 404 4.97 -22.51 -15.86
C ILE A 404 6.09 -23.32 -15.20
N THR A 405 6.88 -22.69 -14.33
CA THR A 405 7.96 -23.38 -13.62
C THR A 405 7.42 -24.44 -12.66
N VAL A 406 6.34 -24.16 -11.95
CA VAL A 406 5.67 -25.15 -11.08
C VAL A 406 5.17 -26.34 -11.91
N ASN A 407 4.54 -26.08 -13.05
CA ASN A 407 4.10 -27.12 -13.97
C ASN A 407 5.25 -28.03 -14.38
N ASP A 408 6.33 -27.45 -14.91
CA ASP A 408 7.45 -28.22 -15.46
C ASP A 408 8.25 -28.98 -14.39
N LEU A 409 8.30 -28.48 -13.15
CA LEU A 409 9.12 -29.07 -12.08
C LEU A 409 8.34 -29.98 -11.13
N GLU A 410 7.06 -29.70 -10.89
CA GLU A 410 6.24 -30.43 -9.90
C GLU A 410 5.22 -31.38 -10.57
N PHE A 411 4.92 -31.23 -11.87
CA PHE A 411 3.91 -32.03 -12.58
C PHE A 411 4.47 -32.68 -13.85
N SER A 412 4.72 -33.99 -13.78
CA SER A 412 5.27 -34.77 -14.92
C SER A 412 4.34 -34.81 -16.13
N ASP A 413 3.02 -34.85 -15.88
CA ASP A 413 1.97 -34.93 -16.91
C ASP A 413 1.34 -33.55 -17.23
N GLY A 414 1.96 -32.46 -16.79
CA GLY A 414 1.43 -31.12 -16.96
C GLY A 414 1.33 -30.66 -18.43
N PRO A 415 0.47 -29.68 -18.74
CA PRO A 415 0.38 -29.10 -20.09
C PRO A 415 1.73 -28.58 -20.57
N CYS A 416 2.09 -28.90 -21.81
CA CYS A 416 3.35 -28.46 -22.40
C CYS A 416 3.25 -26.98 -22.80
N PHE A 417 4.07 -26.12 -22.19
CA PHE A 417 4.17 -24.72 -22.57
C PHE A 417 5.32 -24.49 -23.59
N PRO A 418 5.12 -23.72 -24.67
CA PRO A 418 6.17 -23.50 -25.67
C PRO A 418 7.41 -22.78 -25.09
N LYS A 419 8.59 -23.41 -25.20
CA LYS A 419 9.86 -22.86 -24.67
C LYS A 419 10.22 -21.49 -25.25
N GLU A 420 9.99 -21.30 -26.54
CA GLU A 420 10.21 -20.01 -27.23
C GLU A 420 9.40 -18.87 -26.59
N MET A 421 8.18 -19.18 -26.14
CA MET A 421 7.32 -18.21 -25.47
C MET A 421 7.84 -17.89 -24.06
N VAL A 422 8.35 -18.88 -23.33
CA VAL A 422 9.02 -18.65 -22.02
C VAL A 422 10.19 -17.68 -22.20
N GLU A 423 11.05 -17.94 -23.18
CA GLU A 423 12.20 -17.07 -23.47
C GLU A 423 11.78 -15.65 -23.82
N SER A 424 10.74 -15.50 -24.63
CA SER A 424 10.17 -14.19 -24.98
C SER A 424 9.66 -13.43 -23.74
N ILE A 425 8.89 -14.09 -22.87
CA ILE A 425 8.36 -13.48 -21.65
C ILE A 425 9.51 -13.09 -20.70
N VAL A 426 10.53 -13.94 -20.56
CA VAL A 426 11.71 -13.65 -19.73
C VAL A 426 12.46 -12.43 -20.27
N GLN A 427 12.69 -12.35 -21.58
CA GLN A 427 13.34 -11.19 -22.21
C GLN A 427 12.54 -9.89 -22.02
N GLN A 428 11.21 -9.95 -22.16
CA GLN A 428 10.34 -8.79 -21.94
C GLN A 428 10.31 -8.33 -20.48
N ASN A 429 10.44 -9.27 -19.54
CA ASN A 429 10.47 -8.98 -18.10
C ASN A 429 11.86 -8.59 -17.60
N TYR A 430 12.92 -8.81 -18.41
CA TYR A 430 14.29 -8.58 -17.99
C TYR A 430 14.54 -7.09 -17.71
N LYS A 431 14.56 -6.76 -16.42
CA LYS A 431 15.11 -5.51 -15.90
C LYS A 431 16.11 -5.89 -14.85
N VAL A 432 17.38 -5.54 -15.06
CA VAL A 432 18.40 -5.67 -14.00
C VAL A 432 17.97 -4.75 -12.86
N PRO A 433 17.54 -5.30 -11.71
CA PRO A 433 17.13 -4.45 -10.60
C PRO A 433 18.38 -3.74 -10.06
N GLU A 434 18.28 -2.45 -9.77
CA GLU A 434 19.35 -1.77 -9.03
C GLU A 434 19.49 -2.43 -7.66
N ALA A 435 20.70 -2.87 -7.34
CA ALA A 435 20.96 -3.54 -6.08
C ALA A 435 20.78 -2.57 -4.89
N GLY A 436 19.92 -2.97 -3.95
CA GLY A 436 19.73 -2.26 -2.69
C GLY A 436 21.01 -2.21 -1.85
N ALA A 437 21.02 -1.38 -0.80
CA ALA A 437 22.20 -1.23 0.07
C ALA A 437 22.64 -2.56 0.70
N LEU A 438 21.68 -3.33 1.23
CA LEU A 438 21.91 -4.65 1.79
C LEU A 438 22.48 -5.62 0.75
N GLN A 439 21.87 -5.70 -0.43
CA GLN A 439 22.33 -6.56 -1.53
C GLN A 439 23.77 -6.22 -1.94
N ARG A 440 24.11 -4.93 -2.06
CA ARG A 440 25.47 -4.49 -2.37
C ARG A 440 26.46 -4.91 -1.30
N SER A 441 26.15 -4.67 -0.02
CA SER A 441 27.00 -5.08 1.09
C SER A 441 27.24 -6.59 1.14
N VAL A 442 26.18 -7.39 0.95
CA VAL A 442 26.29 -8.86 0.94
C VAL A 442 27.16 -9.32 -0.24
N ARG A 443 26.93 -8.76 -1.44
CA ARG A 443 27.72 -9.05 -2.63
C ARG A 443 29.20 -8.73 -2.42
N GLU A 444 29.51 -7.55 -1.87
CA GLU A 444 30.89 -7.14 -1.53
C GLU A 444 31.55 -8.12 -0.57
N ALA A 445 30.87 -8.51 0.51
CA ALA A 445 31.41 -9.49 1.45
C ALA A 445 31.61 -10.86 0.78
N LEU A 446 30.70 -11.28 -0.11
CA LEU A 446 30.82 -12.54 -0.84
C LEU A 446 31.99 -12.53 -1.82
N THR A 447 32.34 -11.38 -2.42
CA THR A 447 33.52 -11.27 -3.30
C THR A 447 34.84 -11.53 -2.57
N GLN A 448 34.89 -11.34 -1.26
CA GLN A 448 36.06 -11.65 -0.43
C GLN A 448 36.20 -13.15 -0.16
N LEU A 449 35.11 -13.91 -0.24
CA LEU A 449 35.12 -15.37 -0.16
C LEU A 449 35.41 -16.02 -1.51
N ALA A 450 34.78 -15.50 -2.57
CA ALA A 450 34.85 -16.04 -3.92
C ALA A 450 35.09 -14.88 -4.92
N PRO A 451 36.29 -14.80 -5.54
CA PRO A 451 36.57 -13.75 -6.53
C PRO A 451 35.56 -13.76 -7.69
N LEU A 452 35.10 -12.57 -8.05
CA LEU A 452 34.12 -12.36 -9.11
C LEU A 452 34.56 -12.94 -10.47
N GLY A 453 33.57 -13.38 -11.25
CA GLY A 453 33.74 -13.85 -12.61
C GLY A 453 34.25 -15.29 -12.72
N ARG A 454 35.16 -15.72 -11.84
CA ARG A 454 35.68 -17.10 -11.84
C ARG A 454 34.87 -18.04 -10.96
N TYR A 455 34.54 -17.59 -9.75
CA TYR A 455 33.91 -18.42 -8.71
C TYR A 455 32.51 -17.92 -8.32
N LEU A 456 32.18 -16.68 -8.70
CA LEU A 456 30.95 -16.00 -8.30
C LEU A 456 30.36 -15.20 -9.46
N SER A 457 29.09 -15.45 -9.76
CA SER A 457 28.25 -14.65 -10.64
C SER A 457 27.31 -13.80 -9.79
N GLN A 458 27.25 -12.48 -10.03
CA GLN A 458 26.40 -11.57 -9.24
C GLN A 458 24.96 -11.45 -9.78
N ASN A 459 24.75 -11.70 -11.06
CA ASN A 459 23.42 -11.66 -11.69
C ASN A 459 23.29 -12.89 -12.60
N PRO A 460 23.11 -14.08 -12.01
CA PRO A 460 23.00 -15.31 -12.79
C PRO A 460 21.73 -15.28 -13.65
N SER A 461 21.87 -15.72 -14.91
CA SER A 461 20.73 -15.92 -15.81
C SER A 461 20.12 -17.29 -15.52
N LEU A 462 19.17 -17.33 -14.59
CA LEU A 462 18.50 -18.57 -14.20
C LEU A 462 17.30 -18.89 -15.11
N PRO A 463 16.93 -20.17 -15.26
CA PRO A 463 15.75 -20.58 -16.03
C PRO A 463 14.46 -19.90 -15.57
N TYR A 464 13.49 -19.79 -16.49
CA TYR A 464 12.14 -19.24 -16.25
C TYR A 464 12.09 -17.81 -15.69
N GLY A 465 13.17 -17.04 -15.83
CA GLY A 465 13.24 -15.68 -15.31
C GLY A 465 13.29 -15.60 -13.78
N LEU A 466 13.67 -16.70 -13.11
CA LEU A 466 13.97 -16.67 -11.68
C LEU A 466 15.17 -15.77 -11.41
N THR A 467 15.12 -15.04 -10.31
CA THR A 467 16.18 -14.10 -9.92
C THR A 467 16.94 -14.63 -8.72
N ALA A 468 18.26 -14.50 -8.72
CA ALA A 468 19.10 -14.66 -7.53
C ALA A 468 20.09 -13.49 -7.43
N ASP A 469 20.52 -13.20 -6.20
CA ASP A 469 21.47 -12.12 -5.91
C ASP A 469 22.93 -12.53 -6.17
N GLY A 470 23.17 -13.83 -6.39
CA GLY A 470 24.42 -14.39 -6.84
C GLY A 470 24.36 -15.91 -7.01
N GLU A 471 25.31 -16.48 -7.72
CA GLU A 471 25.49 -17.92 -7.94
C GLU A 471 26.96 -18.29 -7.76
N LEU A 472 27.21 -19.38 -7.03
CA LEU A 472 28.54 -19.93 -6.77
C LEU A 472 28.47 -21.45 -6.68
N VAL A 473 29.57 -22.12 -7.01
CA VAL A 473 29.73 -23.56 -6.82
C VAL A 473 30.74 -23.78 -5.71
N VAL A 474 30.44 -24.67 -4.76
CA VAL A 474 31.34 -25.01 -3.66
C VAL A 474 31.46 -26.50 -3.46
N ASP A 475 32.59 -26.93 -2.90
CA ASP A 475 32.78 -28.30 -2.43
C ASP A 475 32.08 -28.56 -1.07
N LYS A 476 32.23 -29.78 -0.55
CA LYS A 476 31.76 -30.18 0.79
C LYS A 476 32.30 -29.35 1.95
N ASN A 477 33.40 -28.64 1.77
CA ASN A 477 34.05 -27.78 2.77
C ASN A 477 33.71 -26.29 2.57
N ALA A 478 32.74 -25.97 1.71
CA ALA A 478 32.39 -24.61 1.30
C ALA A 478 33.53 -23.82 0.63
N GLN A 479 34.48 -24.51 -0.01
CA GLN A 479 35.53 -23.89 -0.82
C GLN A 479 34.98 -23.59 -2.22
N PRO A 480 35.17 -22.36 -2.75
CA PRO A 480 34.66 -22.00 -4.06
C PRO A 480 35.35 -22.78 -5.20
N ILE A 481 34.55 -23.26 -6.14
CA ILE A 481 34.97 -23.94 -7.36
C ILE A 481 34.60 -23.08 -8.56
N LEU A 482 35.35 -23.22 -9.65
CA LEU A 482 35.07 -22.54 -10.91
C LEU A 482 33.65 -22.85 -11.40
N LEU A 483 32.89 -21.81 -11.76
CA LEU A 483 31.51 -21.93 -12.22
C LEU A 483 31.38 -22.84 -13.46
N ASP A 484 32.35 -22.76 -14.37
CA ASP A 484 32.37 -23.50 -15.65
C ASP A 484 32.90 -24.94 -15.52
N SER A 485 33.31 -25.36 -14.32
CA SER A 485 33.84 -26.70 -14.11
C SER A 485 32.74 -27.77 -14.17
N LYS A 486 33.11 -28.99 -14.53
CA LYS A 486 32.19 -30.14 -14.45
C LYS A 486 31.84 -30.38 -12.99
N LEU A 487 30.55 -30.53 -12.70
CA LEU A 487 30.11 -30.82 -11.34
C LEU A 487 30.41 -32.26 -10.96
N GLU A 488 31.15 -32.40 -9.88
CA GLU A 488 31.37 -33.66 -9.18
C GLU A 488 30.24 -33.88 -8.17
N PRO A 489 29.99 -35.12 -7.71
CA PRO A 489 28.94 -35.41 -6.74
C PRO A 489 29.08 -34.65 -5.41
N ASP A 490 30.31 -34.28 -5.05
CA ASP A 490 30.63 -33.48 -3.85
C ASP A 490 30.47 -31.96 -4.07
N HIS A 491 30.09 -31.52 -5.28
CA HIS A 491 29.91 -30.11 -5.62
C HIS A 491 28.45 -29.69 -5.45
N HIS A 492 28.26 -28.51 -4.86
CA HIS A 492 26.95 -27.92 -4.64
C HIS A 492 26.83 -26.58 -5.36
N ARG A 493 25.83 -26.45 -6.24
CA ARG A 493 25.44 -25.16 -6.82
C ARG A 493 24.62 -24.38 -5.80
N ILE A 494 25.14 -23.24 -5.38
CA ILE A 494 24.51 -22.37 -4.40
C ILE A 494 24.03 -21.09 -5.08
N VAL A 495 22.76 -20.76 -4.84
CA VAL A 495 22.19 -19.44 -5.20
C VAL A 495 21.98 -18.60 -3.95
N LEU A 496 22.46 -17.37 -4.00
CA LEU A 496 22.28 -16.39 -2.95
C LEU A 496 20.93 -15.70 -3.11
N VAL A 497 20.17 -15.63 -2.02
CA VAL A 497 18.92 -14.89 -1.93
C VAL A 497 18.98 -13.96 -0.72
N VAL A 498 19.12 -12.66 -0.99
CA VAL A 498 19.08 -11.59 0.00
C VAL A 498 17.63 -11.16 0.22
N LEU A 499 17.19 -11.14 1.46
CA LEU A 499 15.81 -10.79 1.84
C LEU A 499 15.82 -9.50 2.64
N ASP A 500 15.29 -8.43 2.03
CA ASP A 500 15.15 -7.12 2.66
C ASP A 500 13.90 -7.06 3.54
N TYR A 501 13.67 -5.93 4.22
CA TYR A 501 12.52 -5.71 5.10
C TYR A 501 11.17 -6.06 4.45
N LYS A 502 10.99 -5.70 3.18
CA LYS A 502 9.77 -5.95 2.41
C LYS A 502 9.57 -7.42 1.99
N ASP A 503 10.64 -8.21 2.03
CA ASP A 503 10.68 -9.59 1.56
C ASP A 503 10.28 -10.60 2.64
N LEU A 504 10.25 -10.15 3.90
CA LEU A 504 9.80 -10.91 5.05
C LEU A 504 8.42 -10.40 5.52
N THR A 505 7.67 -11.30 6.14
CA THR A 505 6.44 -10.98 6.87
C THR A 505 6.76 -10.26 8.16
N LEU A 506 5.91 -9.30 8.51
CA LEU A 506 5.93 -8.66 9.82
C LEU A 506 5.47 -9.64 10.89
N HIS A 507 5.92 -9.40 12.12
CA HIS A 507 5.75 -10.27 13.29
C HIS A 507 6.64 -11.53 13.24
N SER A 508 6.37 -12.49 12.36
CA SER A 508 7.09 -13.78 12.36
C SER A 508 8.35 -13.85 11.49
N GLN A 509 8.65 -12.82 10.68
CA GLN A 509 9.87 -12.72 9.87
C GLN A 509 10.10 -13.89 8.90
N VAL A 510 9.02 -14.47 8.37
CA VAL A 510 9.06 -15.54 7.36
C VAL A 510 9.05 -14.93 5.96
N PRO A 511 9.77 -15.48 4.96
CA PRO A 511 9.71 -14.98 3.58
C PRO A 511 8.28 -14.91 3.04
N THR A 512 7.96 -13.82 2.35
CA THR A 512 6.64 -13.64 1.73
C THR A 512 6.37 -14.70 0.65
N GLY A 513 5.09 -14.84 0.26
CA GLY A 513 4.61 -15.76 -0.77
C GLY A 513 5.51 -15.88 -1.99
N VAL A 514 5.88 -14.73 -2.54
CA VAL A 514 6.72 -14.63 -3.76
C VAL A 514 8.12 -15.18 -3.51
N ASN A 515 8.73 -14.82 -2.38
CA ASN A 515 10.08 -15.25 -2.03
C ASN A 515 10.13 -16.73 -1.64
N ALA A 516 9.14 -17.21 -0.89
CA ALA A 516 9.01 -18.62 -0.55
C ALA A 516 8.84 -19.50 -1.80
N LEU A 517 7.96 -19.13 -2.73
CA LEU A 517 7.81 -19.85 -4.00
C LEU A 517 9.11 -19.78 -4.83
N ARG A 518 9.71 -18.61 -4.98
CA ARG A 518 11.00 -18.44 -5.67
C ARG A 518 12.06 -19.40 -5.13
N MET A 519 12.23 -19.45 -3.81
CA MET A 519 13.21 -20.36 -3.19
C MET A 519 12.84 -21.83 -3.33
N ARG A 520 11.54 -22.17 -3.31
CA ARG A 520 11.07 -23.54 -3.55
C ARG A 520 11.43 -23.99 -4.97
N LEU A 521 11.18 -23.15 -5.98
CA LEU A 521 11.48 -23.44 -7.38
C LEU A 521 12.99 -23.56 -7.64
N LEU A 522 13.79 -22.68 -7.04
CA LEU A 522 15.26 -22.79 -7.12
C LEU A 522 15.78 -24.12 -6.57
N LYS A 523 15.18 -24.63 -5.48
CA LYS A 523 15.53 -25.94 -4.93
C LYS A 523 15.14 -27.09 -5.88
N HIS A 524 13.96 -27.01 -6.51
CA HIS A 524 13.54 -28.02 -7.49
C HIS A 524 14.43 -28.04 -8.74
N LEU A 525 15.02 -26.91 -9.11
CA LEU A 525 16.04 -26.82 -10.16
C LEU A 525 17.41 -27.40 -9.75
N GLY A 526 17.54 -27.93 -8.53
CA GLY A 526 18.78 -28.54 -8.02
C GLY A 526 19.75 -27.58 -7.34
N TYR A 527 19.35 -26.32 -7.08
CA TYR A 527 20.18 -25.36 -6.36
C TYR A 527 19.99 -25.44 -4.85
N LYS A 528 21.09 -25.34 -4.10
CA LYS A 528 21.03 -25.04 -2.66
C LYS A 528 20.85 -23.53 -2.47
N VAL A 529 19.84 -23.12 -1.71
CA VAL A 529 19.50 -21.70 -1.53
C VAL A 529 20.13 -21.17 -0.25
N LEU A 530 21.08 -20.24 -0.39
CA LEU A 530 21.68 -19.49 0.71
C LEU A 530 20.86 -18.23 0.99
N GLN A 531 20.12 -18.23 2.09
CA GLN A 531 19.28 -17.11 2.49
C GLN A 531 20.05 -16.14 3.39
N VAL A 532 19.97 -14.85 3.09
CA VAL A 532 20.54 -13.78 3.91
C VAL A 532 19.45 -12.76 4.27
N PRO A 533 18.77 -12.93 5.41
CA PRO A 533 17.76 -11.98 5.86
C PRO A 533 18.39 -10.74 6.50
N TYR A 534 17.75 -9.58 6.30
CA TYR A 534 18.20 -8.29 6.85
C TYR A 534 18.31 -8.27 8.39
N MET A 535 17.56 -9.14 9.09
CA MET A 535 17.60 -9.22 10.55
C MET A 535 18.88 -9.85 11.09
N GLU A 536 19.51 -10.72 10.31
CA GLU A 536 20.71 -11.44 10.72
C GLU A 536 21.99 -10.76 10.21
N TYR A 537 21.89 -10.01 9.11
CA TYR A 537 23.01 -9.34 8.47
C TYR A 537 23.00 -7.83 8.71
N ASP A 538 24.06 -7.32 9.31
CA ASP A 538 24.26 -5.89 9.57
C ASP A 538 25.38 -5.34 8.67
N ASP A 539 25.03 -4.38 7.81
CA ASP A 539 25.94 -3.75 6.85
C ASP A 539 26.97 -2.82 7.52
N LYS A 540 26.74 -2.41 8.77
CA LYS A 540 27.65 -1.55 9.54
C LYS A 540 28.78 -2.33 10.21
N LYS A 541 28.70 -3.66 10.28
CA LYS A 541 29.74 -4.50 10.89
C LYS A 541 31.03 -4.51 10.05
N PRO A 542 32.21 -4.66 10.69
CA PRO A 542 33.47 -4.80 9.97
C PRO A 542 33.43 -5.91 8.92
N ALA A 543 34.11 -5.72 7.78
CA ALA A 543 34.09 -6.66 6.65
C ALA A 543 34.37 -8.11 7.06
N LEU A 544 35.36 -8.32 7.94
CA LEU A 544 35.73 -9.65 8.42
C LEU A 544 34.59 -10.37 9.16
N GLN A 545 33.75 -9.65 9.92
CA GLN A 545 32.57 -10.26 10.57
C GLN A 545 31.48 -10.60 9.56
N ARG A 546 31.25 -9.73 8.57
CA ARG A 546 30.28 -9.96 7.48
C ARG A 546 30.67 -11.20 6.67
N VAL A 547 31.97 -11.35 6.38
CA VAL A 547 32.53 -12.51 5.68
C VAL A 547 32.41 -13.79 6.50
N LYS A 548 32.75 -13.76 7.79
CA LYS A 548 32.61 -14.91 8.69
C LYS A 548 31.17 -15.41 8.74
N TYR A 549 30.21 -14.50 8.90
CA TYR A 549 28.78 -14.83 8.88
C TYR A 549 28.38 -15.53 7.58
N LEU A 550 28.78 -15.01 6.41
CA LEU A 550 28.46 -15.64 5.13
C LEU A 550 29.11 -17.01 4.98
N HIS A 551 30.35 -17.17 5.44
CA HIS A 551 31.05 -18.45 5.41
C HIS A 551 30.39 -19.50 6.31
N GLU A 552 29.98 -19.13 7.53
CA GLU A 552 29.22 -20.00 8.43
C GLU A 552 27.88 -20.40 7.82
N LYS A 553 27.16 -19.46 7.21
CA LYS A 553 25.89 -19.74 6.50
C LYS A 553 26.10 -20.66 5.29
N LEU A 554 27.20 -20.50 4.55
CA LEU A 554 27.58 -21.39 3.44
C LEU A 554 27.84 -22.80 3.93
N LEU A 555 28.63 -22.97 5.00
CA LEU A 555 28.88 -24.28 5.62
C LEU A 555 27.58 -24.95 6.07
N GLN A 556 26.67 -24.20 6.71
CA GLN A 556 25.35 -24.71 7.09
C GLN A 556 24.49 -25.09 5.88
N CYS A 557 24.60 -24.35 4.78
CA CYS A 557 23.87 -24.63 3.53
C CYS A 557 24.37 -25.93 2.89
N VAL A 558 25.69 -26.12 2.86
CA VAL A 558 26.33 -27.34 2.34
C VAL A 558 26.01 -28.55 3.20
N ALA A 559 26.04 -28.42 4.53
CA ALA A 559 25.81 -29.51 5.47
C ALA A 559 24.35 -30.00 5.51
N LYS A 560 23.38 -29.18 5.09
CA LYS A 560 21.98 -29.61 5.00
C LYS A 560 21.82 -30.61 3.84
N PRO A 561 21.23 -31.79 4.06
CA PRO A 561 21.02 -32.79 3.02
C PRO A 561 20.14 -32.26 1.90
#